data_AF-A0A257LQI4-F1
#
_entry.id   AF-A0A257LQI4-F1
#
_cell.length_a   1.000
_cell.length_b   1.000
_cell.length_c   1.000
_cell.angle_alpha   90.00
_cell.angle_beta   90.00
_cell.angle_gamma   90.00
#
_symmetry.space_group_name_H-M   'P 1'
#
loop_
_entity.id
_entity.type
_entity.pdbx_description
1 polymer ?
#
loop_
_entity_poly.entity_id
_entity_poly.type
_entity_poly.pdbx_seq_one_letter_code
_entity_poly.pdbx_strand_id
1 'polypeptide(L)'
;MTILIFLGALLGAMALGVPIAFSLLLSGVALMWHLDLYDAQILAQNVVNGADSFPLLAVPFFMLAGEIMNVGGLRRRIVRLALA
;
A
#
# COMPACT_ATOMS: atom_id res chain seq x y z
N MET A 1 -11.21 22.11 15.70
CA MET A 1 -12.30 21.41 14.99
C MET A 1 -11.78 20.38 13.99
N THR A 2 -10.67 20.68 13.31
CA THR A 2 -9.91 19.76 12.43
C THR A 2 -9.66 18.36 13.01
N ILE A 3 -9.14 18.25 14.24
CA ILE A 3 -8.84 16.95 14.88
C ILE A 3 -10.10 16.10 15.07
N LEU A 4 -11.22 16.72 15.45
CA LEU A 4 -12.50 16.01 15.64
C LEU A 4 -13.05 15.49 14.32
N ILE A 5 -12.94 16.26 13.25
CA ILE A 5 -13.38 15.85 11.91
C ILE A 5 -12.51 14.71 11.40
N PHE A 6 -11.19 14.80 11.58
CA PHE A 6 -10.26 13.74 11.22
C PHE A 6 -10.55 12.43 11.97
N LEU A 7 -10.59 12.46 13.31
CA LEU A 7 -10.86 11.28 14.12
C LEU A 7 -12.25 10.72 13.86
N GLY A 8 -13.26 11.59 13.74
CA GLY A 8 -14.64 11.18 13.49
C GLY A 8 -14.81 10.48 12.15
N ALA A 9 -14.23 11.03 11.08
CA ALA A 9 -14.27 10.42 9.75
C ALA A 9 -13.46 9.11 9.70
N LEU A 10 -12.28 9.07 10.33
CA LEU A 10 -11.42 7.89 10.36
C LEU A 10 -12.08 6.74 11.14
N LEU A 11 -12.47 7.00 12.38
CA LEU A 11 -13.08 5.98 13.25
C LEU A 11 -14.46 5.58 12.75
N GLY A 12 -15.23 6.51 12.18
CA GLY A 12 -16.52 6.23 11.56
C GLY A 12 -16.38 5.30 10.35
N ALA A 13 -15.43 5.56 9.44
CA ALA A 13 -15.18 4.70 8.29
C ALA A 13 -14.67 3.30 8.71
N MET A 14 -13.77 3.24 9.70
CA MET A 14 -13.28 1.97 10.24
C MET A 14 -14.40 1.15 10.91
N ALA A 15 -15.30 1.80 11.65
CA ALA A 15 -16.45 1.15 12.29
C ALA A 15 -17.43 0.55 11.27
N LEU A 16 -17.51 1.13 10.06
CA LEU A 16 -18.28 0.61 8.94
C LEU A 16 -17.59 -0.57 8.22
N GLY A 17 -16.43 -1.02 8.70
CA GLY A 17 -15.68 -2.13 8.12
C GLY A 17 -14.86 -1.78 6.87
N VAL A 18 -14.67 -0.48 6.60
CA VAL A 18 -13.85 -0.02 5.48
C VAL A 18 -12.37 -0.29 5.78
N PRO A 19 -11.57 -0.81 4.82
CA PRO A 19 -10.14 -1.00 5.04
C PRO A 19 -9.44 0.31 5.44
N ILE A 20 -8.43 0.21 6.30
CA ILE A 20 -7.77 1.38 6.92
C ILE A 20 -7.24 2.37 5.86
N ALA A 21 -6.72 1.85 4.73
CA ALA A 21 -6.24 2.68 3.62
C ALA A 21 -7.33 3.61 3.06
N PHE A 22 -8.54 3.09 2.83
CA PHE A 22 -9.67 3.89 2.35
C PHE A 22 -10.26 4.79 3.43
N SER A 23 -10.22 4.36 4.69
CA SER A 23 -10.63 5.18 5.84
C SER A 23 -9.74 6.42 5.98
N LEU A 24 -8.42 6.28 5.77
CA LEU A 24 -7.48 7.39 5.75
C LEU A 24 -7.76 8.36 4.59
N LEU A 25 -8.03 7.84 3.38
CA LEU A 25 -8.40 8.66 2.22
C LEU A 25 -9.67 9.48 2.49
N LEU A 26 -10.73 8.85 3.00
CA LEU A 26 -11.98 9.51 3.36
C LEU A 26 -11.78 10.59 4.43
N SER A 27 -10.97 10.31 5.46
CA SER A 27 -10.64 11.29 6.48
C SER A 27 -9.85 12.49 5.92
N GLY A 28 -8.99 12.25 4.93
CA GLY A 28 -8.25 13.29 4.22
C GLY A 28 -9.18 14.18 3.37
N VAL A 29 -10.11 13.58 2.63
CA VAL A 29 -11.11 14.32 1.84
C VAL A 29 -12.00 15.18 2.75
N ALA A 30 -12.46 14.63 3.89
CA ALA A 30 -13.23 15.38 4.87
C ALA A 30 -12.46 16.59 5.42
N LEU A 31 -11.15 16.46 5.60
CA LEU A 31 -10.29 17.54 6.07
C LEU A 31 -10.06 18.61 4.99
N MET A 32 -9.82 18.20 3.74
CA MET A 32 -9.64 19.10 2.60
C MET A 32 -10.91 19.92 2.35
N TRP A 33 -12.07 19.30 2.52
CA TRP A 33 -13.36 19.98 2.45
C TRP A 33 -13.54 21.00 3.59
N HIS A 34 -13.12 20.67 4.82
CA HIS A 34 -13.23 21.58 5.96
C HIS A 34 -12.28 22.79 5.87
N LEU A 35 -11.16 22.66 5.16
CA LEU A 35 -10.13 23.70 5.03
C LEU A 35 -10.28 24.53 3.73
N ASP A 36 -11.31 24.28 2.90
CA ASP A 36 -11.47 24.87 1.56
C ASP A 36 -10.25 24.66 0.65
N LEU A 37 -9.47 23.59 0.88
CA LEU A 37 -8.30 23.19 0.10
C LEU A 37 -8.62 21.98 -0.78
N TYR A 38 -9.86 21.89 -1.27
CA TYR A 38 -10.28 20.75 -2.08
C TYR A 38 -9.57 20.75 -3.43
N ASP A 39 -8.64 19.82 -3.59
CA ASP A 39 -7.95 19.55 -4.84
C ASP A 39 -7.96 18.04 -5.12
N ALA A 40 -8.80 17.66 -6.09
CA ALA A 40 -8.94 16.28 -6.53
C ALA A 40 -7.66 15.73 -7.16
N GLN A 41 -6.79 16.60 -7.71
CA GLN A 41 -5.53 16.19 -8.30
C GLN A 41 -4.54 15.78 -7.22
N ILE A 42 -4.46 16.51 -6.10
CA ILE A 42 -3.63 16.12 -4.94
C ILE A 42 -4.10 14.78 -4.37
N LEU A 43 -5.42 14.57 -4.27
CA LEU A 43 -5.98 13.31 -3.81
C LEU A 43 -5.58 12.13 -4.73
N ALA A 44 -5.73 12.30 -6.05
CA ALA A 44 -5.36 11.29 -7.03
C ALA A 44 -3.86 10.98 -6.99
N GLN A 45 -3.01 11.99 -6.90
CA GLN A 45 -1.56 11.83 -6.78
C GLN A 45 -1.17 11.06 -5.51
N ASN A 46 -1.78 11.35 -4.36
CA ASN A 46 -1.49 10.65 -3.12
C ASN A 46 -1.88 9.17 -3.16
N VAL A 47 -3.00 8.82 -3.82
CA VAL A 47 -3.40 7.42 -4.02
C VAL A 47 -2.39 6.69 -4.93
N VAL A 48 -2.00 7.31 -6.04
CA VAL A 48 -1.03 6.73 -6.98
C VAL A 48 0.33 6.55 -6.33
N ASN A 49 0.83 7.56 -5.61
CA ASN A 49 2.10 7.47 -4.90
C ASN A 49 2.09 6.41 -3.79
N GLY A 50 0.95 6.21 -3.12
CA GLY A 50 0.78 5.13 -2.15
C GLY A 50 0.75 3.73 -2.80
N ALA A 51 0.25 3.63 -4.03
CA ALA A 51 0.23 2.41 -4.82
C ALA A 51 1.58 2.11 -5.49
N ASP A 52 2.40 3.13 -5.77
CA ASP A 52 3.79 3.00 -6.24
C ASP A 52 4.75 2.54 -5.12
N SER A 53 4.34 1.52 -4.38
CA SER A 53 5.15 0.94 -3.32
C SER A 53 6.18 -0.04 -3.91
N PHE A 54 7.44 0.15 -3.55
CA PHE A 54 8.55 -0.75 -3.88
C PHE A 54 8.24 -2.25 -3.70
N PRO A 55 7.44 -2.68 -2.70
CA PRO A 55 7.02 -4.08 -2.57
C PRO A 55 6.24 -4.65 -3.77
N LEU A 56 5.37 -3.85 -4.41
CA LEU A 56 4.58 -4.30 -5.56
C LEU A 56 5.46 -4.59 -6.78
N LEU A 57 6.58 -3.87 -6.91
CA LEU A 57 7.62 -4.17 -7.90
C LEU A 57 8.55 -5.30 -7.44
N ALA A 58 8.84 -5.40 -6.15
CA ALA A 58 9.71 -6.45 -5.61
C ALA A 58 9.13 -7.86 -5.84
N VAL A 59 7.81 -8.04 -5.72
CA VAL A 59 7.13 -9.33 -5.92
C VAL A 59 7.41 -9.96 -7.31
N PRO A 60 7.16 -9.27 -8.45
CA PRO A 60 7.47 -9.83 -9.77
C PRO A 60 8.97 -10.05 -9.98
N PHE A 61 9.85 -9.17 -9.47
CA PHE A 61 11.29 -9.38 -9.57
C PHE A 61 11.77 -10.60 -8.76
N PHE A 62 11.23 -10.82 -7.56
CA PHE A 62 11.52 -12.03 -6.77
C PHE A 62 10.98 -13.29 -7.43
N MET A 63 9.80 -13.25 -8.03
CA MET A 63 9.28 -14.38 -8.82
C MET A 63 10.19 -14.70 -10.01
N LEU A 64 10.62 -13.67 -10.75
CA LEU A 64 11.53 -13.83 -11.89
C LEU A 64 12.90 -14.39 -11.45
N ALA A 65 13.48 -13.84 -10.38
CA ALA A 65 14.71 -14.35 -9.80
C ALA A 65 14.56 -15.80 -9.33
N GLY A 66 13.41 -16.14 -8.71
CA GLY A 66 13.03 -17.50 -8.34
C GLY A 66 13.06 -18.46 -9.51
N GLU A 67 12.46 -18.07 -10.64
CA GLU A 67 12.41 -18.90 -11.84
C GLU A 67 13.81 -19.04 -12.48
N ILE A 68 14.60 -17.97 -12.52
CA ILE A 68 16.00 -18.03 -12.99
C ILE A 68 16.82 -19.01 -12.13
N MET A 69 16.66 -18.98 -10.80
CA MET A 69 17.33 -19.91 -9.89
C MET A 69 16.85 -21.37 -10.08
N ASN A 70 15.59 -21.56 -10.46
CA ASN A 70 15.02 -22.86 -10.74
C ASN A 70 15.58 -23.46 -12.04
N VAL A 71 15.54 -22.71 -13.15
CA VAL A 71 16.06 -23.13 -14.46
C VAL A 71 17.58 -23.28 -14.43
N GLY A 72 18.30 -22.37 -13.78
CA GLY A 72 19.76 -22.43 -13.63
C GLY A 72 20.27 -23.54 -12.71
N GLY A 73 19.37 -24.34 -12.09
CA GLY A 73 19.72 -25.43 -11.19
C GLY A 73 20.32 -24.96 -9.85
N LEU A 74 20.40 -23.65 -9.60
CA LEU A 74 20.92 -23.07 -8.37
C LEU A 74 20.07 -23.51 -7.17
N ARG A 75 18.74 -23.57 -7.33
CA ARG A 75 17.81 -24.12 -6.34
C ARG A 75 18.25 -25.51 -5.85
N ARG A 76 18.60 -26.41 -6.78
CA ARG A 76 19.03 -27.77 -6.44
C ARG A 76 20.41 -27.79 -5.76
N ARG A 77 21.32 -26.90 -6.16
CA ARG A 77 22.66 -26.77 -5.54
C ARG A 77 22.56 -26.26 -4.09
N ILE A 78 21.72 -25.27 -3.83
CA ILE A 78 21.47 -24.74 -2.48
C ILE A 78 20.87 -25.82 -1.58
N VAL A 79 19.83 -26.53 -2.05
CA VAL A 79 19.21 -27.61 -1.27
C VAL A 79 20.21 -28.74 -0.98
N ARG A 80 21.04 -29.10 -1.94
CA ARG A 80 22.08 -30.12 -1.74
C ARG A 80 23.14 -29.69 -0.73
N LEU A 81 23.53 -28.42 -0.72
CA LEU A 81 24.46 -27.85 0.26
C LEU A 81 23.85 -27.88 1.67
N ALA A 82 22.57 -27.55 1.83
CA ALA A 82 21.90 -27.52 3.12
C ALA A 82 21.62 -28.91 3.71
N LEU A 83 21.51 -29.93 2.84
CA LEU A 83 21.33 -31.33 3.23
C LEU A 83 22.66 -32.09 3.43
N ALA A 84 23.78 -31.45 3.09
CA ALA A 84 25.13 -31.96 3.33
C ALA A 84 25.62 -31.53 4.71
#